data_AF-A0A7J5Y0T9-F1
#
_entry.id   AF-A0A7J5Y0T9-F1
#
_cell.length_a   1.000
_cell.length_b   1.000
_cell.length_c   1.000
_cell.angle_alpha   90.00
_cell.angle_beta   90.00
_cell.angle_gamma   90.00
#
_symmetry.space_group_name_H-M   'P 1'
#
loop_
_entity.id
_entity.type
_entity.pdbx_description
1 polymer ?
#
loop_
_entity_poly.entity_id
_entity_poly.type
_entity_poly.pdbx_seq_one_letter_code
_entity_poly.pdbx_strand_id
1 'polypeptide(L)'
;MKVEKFKVITINGIVLFSDHVDPTAFHGTLRIFVSGWRDNSMLPRGLLYEGVSNEPMLLSGGSAAQSSALQCYDALLCIQHEDETGAFLTHMREYMPPAHRRLIETLSVCPSLRDFILSHPSSDLCQAFNSCISALVDLRNYHLKTVAKYVILPGSQAMGCPLRGVGTTLNTTGTGGSSFMVFLKSTRNATQKALIQERPSASRETEI
;
A
#
# COMPACT_ATOMS: atom_id res chain seq x y z
N MET A 1 -33.96 12.66 12.79
CA MET A 1 -33.21 11.94 11.75
C MET A 1 -32.03 11.26 12.43
N LYS A 2 -32.06 9.94 12.63
CA LYS A 2 -30.96 9.23 13.31
C LYS A 2 -29.80 9.12 12.32
N VAL A 3 -28.70 9.80 12.60
CA VAL A 3 -27.43 9.58 11.91
C VAL A 3 -26.95 8.21 12.34
N GLU A 4 -27.12 7.20 11.49
CA GLU A 4 -26.43 5.93 11.68
C GLU A 4 -24.93 6.23 11.68
N LYS A 5 -24.27 5.95 12.80
CA LYS A 5 -22.81 5.95 12.88
C LYS A 5 -22.32 5.00 11.80
N PHE A 6 -21.68 5.52 10.76
CA PHE A 6 -20.90 4.72 9.83
C PHE A 6 -19.95 3.85 10.66
N LYS A 7 -20.26 2.55 10.78
CA LYS A 7 -19.31 1.58 11.30
C LYS A 7 -18.14 1.62 10.32
N VAL A 8 -17.06 2.26 10.74
CA VAL A 8 -15.74 2.17 10.11
C VAL A 8 -15.53 0.70 9.76
N ILE A 9 -15.33 0.43 8.46
CA ILE A 9 -15.12 -0.90 7.91
C ILE A 9 -14.04 -1.56 8.78
N THR A 10 -14.47 -2.51 9.61
CA THR A 10 -13.55 -3.24 10.49
C THR A 10 -12.58 -3.98 9.57
N ILE A 11 -11.30 -4.02 9.93
CA ILE A 11 -10.18 -4.64 9.17
C ILE A 11 -10.33 -6.18 9.10
N ASN A 12 -11.54 -6.72 9.08
CA ASN A 12 -11.82 -8.15 9.17
C ASN A 12 -11.19 -8.92 7.99
N GLY A 13 -11.17 -8.34 6.79
CA GLY A 13 -10.62 -9.02 5.61
C GLY A 13 -9.12 -9.31 5.70
N ILE A 14 -8.34 -8.41 6.29
CA ILE A 14 -6.89 -8.59 6.46
C ILE A 14 -6.57 -9.38 7.73
N VAL A 15 -7.41 -9.31 8.76
CA VAL A 15 -7.26 -10.13 9.99
C VAL A 15 -7.41 -11.62 9.67
N LEU A 16 -8.29 -12.00 8.74
CA LEU A 16 -8.44 -13.40 8.30
C LEU A 16 -7.19 -13.97 7.62
N PHE A 17 -6.29 -13.12 7.10
CA PHE A 17 -5.06 -13.59 6.47
C PHE A 17 -4.22 -14.43 7.46
N SER A 18 -4.19 -14.06 8.74
CA SER A 18 -3.41 -14.81 9.72
C SER A 18 -3.96 -16.19 10.04
N ASP A 19 -5.24 -16.40 9.79
CA ASP A 19 -5.97 -17.61 10.16
C ASP A 19 -5.93 -18.66 9.05
N HIS A 20 -5.65 -18.22 7.81
CA HIS A 20 -5.69 -19.08 6.62
C HIS A 20 -4.36 -19.20 5.88
N VAL A 21 -3.36 -18.41 6.26
CA VAL A 21 -2.06 -18.42 5.58
C VAL A 21 -0.97 -18.84 6.57
N ASP A 22 -0.28 -19.93 6.22
CA ASP A 22 0.94 -20.36 6.91
C ASP A 22 2.15 -19.52 6.45
N PRO A 23 2.93 -18.92 7.39
CA PRO A 23 4.09 -18.10 7.04
C PRO A 23 5.17 -18.82 6.23
N THR A 24 5.41 -20.11 6.50
CA THR A 24 6.46 -20.87 5.82
C THR A 24 6.06 -21.19 4.39
N ALA A 25 4.82 -21.65 4.17
CA ALA A 25 4.28 -21.90 2.84
C ALA A 25 4.15 -20.60 2.02
N PHE A 26 3.75 -19.48 2.65
CA PHE A 26 3.72 -18.19 1.98
C PHE A 26 5.11 -17.79 1.46
N HIS A 27 6.11 -17.80 2.34
CA HIS A 27 7.46 -17.36 2.00
C HIS A 27 8.19 -18.32 1.05
N GLY A 28 8.18 -19.62 1.38
CA GLY A 28 8.97 -20.65 0.70
C GLY A 28 8.31 -21.26 -0.52
N THR A 29 7.02 -20.98 -0.78
CA THR A 29 6.31 -21.56 -1.92
C THR A 29 5.57 -20.47 -2.70
N LEU A 30 4.53 -19.86 -2.12
CA LEU A 30 3.67 -18.94 -2.87
C LEU A 30 4.43 -17.74 -3.43
N ARG A 31 5.31 -17.15 -2.62
CA ARG A 31 6.07 -15.94 -2.99
C ARG A 31 6.97 -16.16 -4.21
N ILE A 32 7.45 -17.38 -4.42
CA ILE A 32 8.25 -17.74 -5.60
C ILE A 32 7.41 -17.57 -6.87
N PHE A 33 6.19 -18.09 -6.87
CA PHE A 33 5.30 -18.05 -8.04
C PHE A 33 4.71 -16.67 -8.34
N VAL A 34 4.63 -15.79 -7.35
CA VAL A 34 4.15 -14.40 -7.56
C VAL A 34 5.28 -13.40 -7.82
N SER A 35 6.53 -13.86 -7.83
CA SER A 35 7.68 -13.02 -8.15
C SER A 35 7.77 -12.79 -9.67
N GLY A 36 8.08 -11.56 -10.07
CA GLY A 36 8.30 -11.22 -11.48
C GLY A 36 9.76 -11.38 -11.89
N TRP A 37 10.08 -10.85 -13.06
CA TRP A 37 11.43 -10.88 -13.64
C TRP A 37 11.97 -9.48 -13.96
N ARG A 38 11.28 -8.42 -13.51
CA ARG A 38 11.89 -7.09 -13.34
C ARG A 38 12.70 -7.07 -12.04
N ASP A 39 13.91 -6.53 -12.10
CA ASP A 39 14.84 -6.42 -10.96
C ASP A 39 15.12 -7.77 -10.26
N ASN A 40 14.97 -8.88 -11.00
CA ASN A 40 15.16 -10.23 -10.49
C ASN A 40 16.51 -10.79 -10.94
N SER A 41 17.42 -11.01 -9.98
CA SER A 41 18.75 -11.58 -10.23
C SER A 41 18.77 -12.96 -10.92
N MET A 42 17.69 -13.75 -10.83
CA MET A 42 17.60 -15.05 -11.51
C MET A 42 17.26 -14.90 -13.00
N LEU A 43 16.61 -13.80 -13.38
CA LEU A 43 16.23 -13.45 -14.74
C LEU A 43 16.66 -12.00 -15.01
N PRO A 44 17.96 -11.68 -14.99
CA PRO A 44 18.45 -10.30 -15.00
C PRO A 44 18.17 -9.57 -16.31
N ARG A 45 17.90 -10.32 -17.39
CA ARG A 45 17.49 -9.78 -18.69
C ARG A 45 15.97 -9.77 -18.87
N GLY A 46 15.19 -10.28 -17.91
CA GLY A 46 13.76 -10.50 -18.08
C GLY A 46 13.43 -11.83 -18.76
N LEU A 47 12.18 -11.95 -19.23
CA LEU A 47 11.65 -13.16 -19.83
C LEU A 47 11.33 -12.93 -21.32
N LEU A 48 11.82 -13.84 -22.18
CA LEU A 48 11.46 -13.82 -23.60
C LEU A 48 10.08 -14.43 -23.78
N TYR A 49 9.18 -13.68 -24.43
CA TYR A 49 7.86 -14.15 -24.82
C TYR A 49 7.90 -14.58 -26.29
N GLU A 50 8.23 -15.86 -26.52
CA GLU A 50 8.33 -16.44 -27.86
C GLU A 50 7.02 -16.23 -28.64
N GLY A 51 7.15 -15.75 -29.88
CA GLY A 51 6.01 -15.42 -30.75
C GLY A 51 5.30 -14.09 -30.43
N VAL A 52 5.71 -13.37 -29.38
CA VAL A 52 5.14 -12.07 -28.99
C VAL A 52 6.17 -10.95 -29.05
N SER A 53 7.38 -11.19 -28.56
CA SER A 53 8.48 -10.22 -28.53
C SER A 53 9.80 -10.88 -28.94
N ASN A 54 10.62 -10.16 -29.71
CA ASN A 54 11.99 -10.58 -30.04
C ASN A 54 12.99 -10.25 -28.93
N GLU A 55 12.63 -9.34 -28.02
CA GLU A 55 13.45 -8.94 -26.88
C GLU A 55 12.83 -9.42 -25.56
N PRO A 56 13.65 -9.84 -24.58
CA PRO A 56 13.18 -10.12 -23.24
C PRO A 56 12.45 -8.93 -22.60
N MET A 57 11.32 -9.20 -21.96
CA MET A 57 10.52 -8.19 -21.27
C MET A 57 10.78 -8.22 -19.77
N LEU A 58 10.79 -7.04 -19.14
CA LEU A 58 10.93 -6.88 -17.68
C LEU A 58 9.57 -6.53 -17.07
N LEU A 59 8.94 -7.47 -16.36
CA LEU A 59 7.66 -7.27 -15.70
C LEU A 59 7.76 -7.56 -14.20
N SER A 60 7.19 -6.66 -13.40
CA SER A 60 7.11 -6.78 -11.94
C SER A 60 6.23 -7.95 -11.54
N GLY A 61 6.53 -8.54 -10.38
CA GLY A 61 5.66 -9.54 -9.78
C GLY A 61 4.41 -8.93 -9.16
N GLY A 62 3.53 -9.81 -8.68
CA GLY A 62 2.30 -9.42 -8.01
C GLY A 62 2.59 -8.71 -6.69
N SER A 63 1.96 -7.57 -6.43
CA SER A 63 2.07 -6.87 -5.14
C SER A 63 0.81 -6.10 -4.77
N ALA A 64 0.62 -5.81 -3.47
CA ALA A 64 -0.51 -5.03 -2.98
C ALA A 64 -0.57 -3.60 -3.57
N ALA A 65 0.55 -3.08 -4.10
CA ALA A 65 0.60 -1.77 -4.75
C ALA A 65 -0.20 -1.73 -6.07
N GLN A 66 -0.52 -2.90 -6.64
CA GLN A 66 -1.40 -3.06 -7.81
C GLN A 66 -2.90 -3.02 -7.42
N SER A 67 -3.23 -2.95 -6.13
CA SER A 67 -4.61 -2.75 -5.68
C SER A 67 -5.11 -1.35 -6.01
N SER A 68 -6.08 -1.26 -6.91
CA SER A 68 -6.70 0.02 -7.26
C SER A 68 -7.44 0.65 -6.08
N ALA A 69 -8.03 -0.16 -5.19
CA ALA A 69 -8.76 0.35 -4.04
C ALA A 69 -7.88 1.21 -3.12
N LEU A 70 -6.67 0.74 -2.80
CA LEU A 70 -5.74 1.49 -1.93
C LEU A 70 -5.33 2.82 -2.56
N GLN A 71 -5.01 2.81 -3.85
CA GLN A 71 -4.62 4.03 -4.56
C GLN A 71 -5.79 4.99 -4.80
N CYS A 72 -7.03 4.49 -4.95
CA CYS A 72 -8.23 5.32 -5.00
C CYS A 72 -8.45 6.07 -3.68
N TYR A 73 -8.28 5.40 -2.54
CA TYR A 73 -8.39 6.06 -1.25
C TYR A 73 -7.31 7.12 -1.04
N ASP A 74 -6.07 6.84 -1.47
CA ASP A 74 -4.99 7.83 -1.43
C ASP A 74 -5.35 9.07 -2.26
N ALA A 75 -5.82 8.88 -3.49
CA ALA A 75 -6.22 9.98 -4.36
C ALA A 75 -7.39 10.78 -3.78
N LEU A 76 -8.45 10.09 -3.32
CA LEU A 76 -9.64 10.73 -2.73
C LEU A 76 -9.33 11.54 -1.47
N LEU A 77 -8.48 11.02 -0.59
CA LEU A 77 -8.11 11.65 0.67
C LEU A 77 -6.90 12.58 0.54
N CYS A 78 -6.45 12.84 -0.71
CA CYS A 78 -5.33 13.72 -1.03
C CYS A 78 -4.02 13.32 -0.32
N ILE A 79 -3.76 12.02 -0.18
CA ILE A 79 -2.51 11.48 0.36
C ILE A 79 -1.46 11.50 -0.76
N GLN A 80 -0.43 12.31 -0.58
CA GLN A 80 0.66 12.44 -1.55
C GLN A 80 1.84 11.54 -1.17
N HIS A 81 2.32 10.79 -2.16
CA HIS A 81 3.49 9.93 -2.03
C HIS A 81 4.61 10.51 -2.88
N GLU A 82 5.72 10.87 -2.25
CA GLU A 82 6.87 11.52 -2.90
C GLU A 82 7.93 10.49 -3.31
N ASP A 83 8.92 10.97 -4.07
CA ASP A 83 10.13 10.24 -4.47
C ASP A 83 9.86 8.87 -5.12
N GLU A 84 10.74 7.91 -4.85
CA GLU A 84 10.66 6.53 -5.30
C GLU A 84 9.34 5.83 -4.92
N THR A 85 8.70 6.26 -3.83
CA THR A 85 7.41 5.66 -3.39
C THR A 85 6.30 6.05 -4.35
N GLY A 86 6.21 7.34 -4.71
CA GLY A 86 5.25 7.85 -5.68
C GLY A 86 5.48 7.28 -7.08
N ALA A 87 6.75 7.23 -7.52
CA ALA A 87 7.12 6.65 -8.81
C ALA A 87 6.73 5.16 -8.90
N PHE A 88 7.02 4.37 -7.86
CA PHE A 88 6.65 2.96 -7.80
C PHE A 88 5.13 2.75 -7.84
N LEU A 89 4.36 3.50 -7.04
CA LEU A 89 2.89 3.40 -7.03
C LEU A 89 2.30 3.76 -8.40
N THR A 90 2.84 4.79 -9.05
CA THR A 90 2.41 5.21 -10.40
C THR A 90 2.70 4.12 -11.43
N HIS A 91 3.90 3.55 -11.42
CA HIS A 91 4.24 2.42 -12.30
C HIS A 91 3.33 1.21 -12.07
N MET A 92 2.96 0.90 -10.82
CA MET A 92 2.05 -0.20 -10.51
C MET A 92 0.64 -0.03 -11.10
N ARG A 93 0.25 1.18 -11.52
CA ARG A 93 -1.00 1.39 -12.25
C ARG A 93 -0.99 0.77 -13.65
N GLU A 94 0.17 0.55 -14.25
CA GLU A 94 0.31 -0.16 -15.54
C GLU A 94 -0.24 -1.59 -15.46
N TYR A 95 -0.21 -2.18 -14.27
CA TYR A 95 -0.69 -3.53 -13.97
C TYR A 95 -2.16 -3.57 -13.52
N MET A 96 -2.85 -2.42 -13.50
CA MET A 96 -4.27 -2.33 -13.17
C MET A 96 -5.14 -2.35 -14.44
N PRO A 97 -6.38 -2.84 -14.37
CA PRO A 97 -7.35 -2.69 -15.45
C PRO A 97 -7.50 -1.22 -15.88
N PRO A 98 -7.60 -0.91 -17.19
CA PRO A 98 -7.61 0.47 -17.68
C PRO A 98 -8.69 1.35 -17.04
N ALA A 99 -9.89 0.82 -16.81
CA ALA A 99 -10.98 1.55 -16.16
C ALA A 99 -10.64 1.94 -14.70
N HIS A 100 -9.93 1.09 -13.98
CA HIS A 100 -9.53 1.35 -12.59
C HIS A 100 -8.42 2.40 -12.52
N ARG A 101 -7.44 2.33 -13.43
CA ARG A 101 -6.40 3.37 -13.57
C ARG A 101 -7.03 4.73 -13.82
N ARG A 102 -7.97 4.80 -14.77
CA ARG A 102 -8.68 6.04 -15.12
C ARG A 102 -9.44 6.63 -13.93
N LEU A 103 -10.03 5.78 -13.08
CA LEU A 103 -10.70 6.23 -11.86
C LEU A 103 -9.69 6.92 -10.91
N ILE A 104 -8.53 6.32 -10.67
CA ILE A 104 -7.49 6.90 -9.80
C ILE A 104 -7.00 8.25 -10.36
N GLU A 105 -6.75 8.31 -11.67
CA GLU A 105 -6.34 9.54 -12.36
C GLU A 105 -7.40 10.63 -12.25
N THR A 106 -8.68 10.27 -12.41
CA THR A 106 -9.81 11.19 -12.26
C THR A 106 -9.86 11.74 -10.84
N LEU A 107 -9.80 10.87 -9.82
CA LEU A 107 -9.79 11.29 -8.41
C LEU A 107 -8.59 12.20 -8.08
N SER A 108 -7.45 12.01 -8.75
CA SER A 108 -6.23 12.80 -8.51
C SER A 108 -6.32 14.24 -9.06
N VAL A 109 -7.24 14.52 -9.98
CA VAL A 109 -7.43 15.85 -10.59
C VAL A 109 -8.76 16.52 -10.21
N CYS A 110 -9.65 15.79 -9.54
CA CYS A 110 -10.89 16.36 -8.99
C CYS A 110 -10.58 17.42 -7.92
N PRO A 111 -11.53 18.34 -7.63
CA PRO A 111 -11.41 19.28 -6.52
C PRO A 111 -11.07 18.56 -5.22
N SER A 112 -10.06 19.07 -4.52
CA SER A 112 -9.52 18.46 -3.31
C SER A 112 -10.57 18.41 -2.20
N LEU A 113 -10.91 17.19 -1.76
CA LEU A 113 -11.79 16.98 -0.61
C LEU A 113 -11.19 17.61 0.65
N ARG A 114 -9.86 17.51 0.80
CA ARG A 114 -9.15 18.11 1.94
C ARG A 114 -9.31 19.64 1.94
N ASP A 115 -9.15 20.29 0.80
CA ASP A 115 -9.26 21.74 0.70
C ASP A 115 -10.71 22.23 0.89
N PHE A 116 -11.69 21.43 0.42
CA PHE A 116 -13.09 21.67 0.69
C PHE A 116 -13.38 21.70 2.19
N ILE A 117 -12.88 20.71 2.95
CA ILE A 117 -13.06 20.63 4.41
C ILE A 117 -12.35 21.78 5.12
N LEU A 118 -11.13 22.13 4.70
CA LEU A 118 -10.38 23.26 5.28
C LEU A 118 -11.06 24.62 5.03
N SER A 119 -11.77 24.74 3.91
CA SER A 119 -12.51 25.95 3.55
C SER A 119 -13.89 26.04 4.21
N HIS A 120 -14.43 24.92 4.70
CA HIS A 120 -15.71 24.83 5.40
C HIS A 120 -15.54 24.17 6.77
N PRO A 121 -14.91 24.87 7.74
CA PRO A 121 -14.55 24.30 9.02
C PRO A 121 -15.78 23.79 9.76
N SER A 122 -15.88 22.46 9.84
CA SER A 122 -16.89 21.72 10.59
C SER A 122 -16.16 20.61 11.35
N SER A 123 -16.38 20.56 12.68
CA SER A 123 -15.77 19.54 13.54
C SER A 123 -16.15 18.13 13.07
N ASP A 124 -17.43 17.92 12.71
CA ASP A 124 -17.92 16.64 12.21
C ASP A 124 -17.25 16.23 10.89
N LEU A 125 -17.08 17.15 9.94
CA LEU A 125 -16.42 16.87 8.66
C LEU A 125 -14.94 16.56 8.85
N CYS A 126 -14.25 17.34 9.68
CA CYS A 126 -12.84 17.11 10.03
C CYS A 126 -12.66 15.75 10.71
N GLN A 127 -13.52 15.43 11.68
CA GLN A 127 -13.48 14.16 12.40
C GLN A 127 -13.75 12.98 11.47
N ALA A 128 -14.72 13.08 10.56
CA ALA A 128 -15.03 12.03 9.59
C ALA A 128 -13.84 11.79 8.64
N PHE A 129 -13.24 12.85 8.11
CA PHE A 129 -12.06 12.77 7.25
C PHE A 129 -10.86 12.16 7.97
N ASN A 130 -10.55 12.65 9.17
CA ASN A 130 -9.47 12.11 9.99
C ASN A 130 -9.72 10.64 10.36
N SER A 131 -10.97 10.22 10.58
CA SER A 131 -11.32 8.81 10.83
C SER A 131 -10.99 7.92 9.63
N CYS A 132 -11.24 8.39 8.40
CA CYS A 132 -10.85 7.67 7.18
C CYS A 132 -9.32 7.53 7.06
N ILE A 133 -8.58 8.60 7.34
CA ILE A 133 -7.11 8.58 7.34
C ILE A 133 -6.58 7.62 8.41
N SER A 134 -7.08 7.69 9.64
CA SER A 134 -6.69 6.79 10.73
C SER A 134 -6.96 5.32 10.38
N ALA A 135 -8.09 5.00 9.75
CA ALA A 135 -8.36 3.64 9.30
C ALA A 135 -7.34 3.14 8.25
N LEU A 136 -6.88 4.01 7.33
CA LEU A 136 -5.81 3.67 6.40
C LEU A 136 -4.45 3.54 7.07
N VAL A 137 -4.15 4.35 8.10
CA VAL A 137 -2.94 4.19 8.91
C VAL A 137 -2.95 2.83 9.61
N ASP A 138 -4.07 2.45 10.21
CA ASP A 138 -4.22 1.15 10.89
C ASP A 138 -4.04 -0.01 9.91
N LEU A 139 -4.62 0.11 8.72
CA LEU A 139 -4.43 -0.86 7.63
C LEU A 139 -2.94 -1.01 7.26
N ARG A 140 -2.22 0.11 7.09
CA ARG A 140 -0.78 0.11 6.74
C ARG A 140 0.10 -0.41 7.87
N ASN A 141 -0.23 -0.08 9.12
CA ASN A 141 0.42 -0.63 10.29
C ASN A 141 0.23 -2.14 10.42
N TYR A 142 -0.98 -2.63 10.16
CA TYR A 142 -1.22 -4.06 10.13
C TYR A 142 -0.42 -4.72 9.00
N HIS A 143 -0.43 -4.15 7.78
CA HIS A 143 0.33 -4.69 6.66
C HIS A 143 1.84 -4.78 6.96
N LEU A 144 2.41 -3.78 7.64
CA LEU A 144 3.80 -3.85 8.15
C LEU A 144 4.02 -5.04 9.09
N LYS A 145 3.07 -5.31 10.01
CA LYS A 145 3.13 -6.48 10.90
C LYS A 145 3.01 -7.79 10.12
N THR A 146 2.12 -7.86 9.13
CA THR A 146 1.97 -9.02 8.24
C THR A 146 3.28 -9.29 7.51
N VAL A 147 3.89 -8.27 6.89
CA VAL A 147 5.16 -8.44 6.17
C VAL A 147 6.29 -8.87 7.11
N ALA A 148 6.35 -8.34 8.33
CA ALA A 148 7.30 -8.84 9.32
C ALA A 148 7.10 -10.34 9.62
N LYS A 149 5.86 -10.78 9.84
CA LYS A 149 5.53 -12.17 10.18
C LYS A 149 5.71 -13.15 9.01
N TYR A 150 5.33 -12.75 7.80
CA TYR A 150 5.21 -13.62 6.64
C TYR A 150 6.39 -13.54 5.67
N VAL A 151 7.21 -12.49 5.77
CA VAL A 151 8.35 -12.29 4.88
C VAL A 151 9.65 -12.28 5.67
N ILE A 152 9.79 -11.38 6.65
CA ILE A 152 11.07 -11.18 7.35
C ILE A 152 11.41 -12.37 8.24
N LEU A 153 10.49 -12.79 9.12
CA LEU A 153 10.76 -13.88 10.06
C LEU A 153 11.09 -15.20 9.34
N PRO A 154 10.30 -15.70 8.37
CA PRO A 154 10.63 -16.93 7.66
C PRO A 154 11.91 -16.80 6.81
N GLY A 155 12.15 -15.64 6.20
CA GLY A 155 13.39 -15.37 5.45
C GLY A 155 14.65 -15.45 6.30
N SER A 156 14.57 -15.04 7.57
CA SER A 156 15.69 -15.15 8.54
C SER A 156 15.93 -16.58 9.04
N GLN A 157 14.92 -17.44 8.96
CA GLN A 157 14.96 -18.84 9.43
C GLN A 157 15.22 -19.85 8.30
N ALA A 158 15.19 -19.40 7.04
CA ALA A 158 15.32 -20.24 5.84
C ALA A 158 16.78 -20.71 5.59
N MET A 159 17.36 -21.41 6.57
CA MET A 159 18.48 -22.32 6.35
C MET A 159 17.91 -23.67 5.89
N GLY A 160 17.68 -23.85 4.59
CA GLY A 160 17.39 -25.19 4.02
C GLY A 160 16.19 -25.34 3.09
N CYS A 161 15.75 -24.30 2.36
CA CYS A 161 14.71 -24.50 1.34
C CYS A 161 15.25 -25.36 0.16
N PRO A 162 14.53 -26.39 -0.33
CA PRO A 162 15.03 -27.31 -1.38
C PRO A 162 15.28 -26.62 -2.74
N LEU A 163 14.63 -25.49 -2.99
CA LEU A 163 14.84 -24.65 -4.17
C LEU A 163 16.03 -23.69 -3.94
N ARG A 164 17.23 -24.28 -3.85
CA ARG A 164 18.52 -23.69 -3.43
C ARG A 164 19.00 -22.41 -4.12
N GLY A 165 18.29 -21.87 -5.12
CA GLY A 165 18.68 -20.67 -5.87
C GLY A 165 17.87 -19.39 -5.57
N VAL A 166 16.71 -19.51 -4.92
CA VAL A 166 15.72 -18.41 -4.83
C VAL A 166 15.73 -17.71 -3.45
N GLY A 167 16.33 -18.34 -2.44
CA GLY A 167 16.15 -17.95 -1.03
C GLY A 167 16.90 -16.69 -0.55
N THR A 168 18.01 -16.30 -1.17
CA THR A 168 18.83 -15.17 -0.69
C THR A 168 18.43 -13.82 -1.29
N THR A 169 17.88 -13.82 -2.51
CA THR A 169 17.52 -12.61 -3.28
C THR A 169 16.14 -12.06 -2.92
N LEU A 170 15.33 -12.86 -2.24
CA LEU A 170 14.01 -12.50 -1.72
C LEU A 170 14.06 -11.81 -0.34
N ASN A 171 15.19 -11.70 0.34
CA ASN A 171 15.18 -11.28 1.75
C ASN A 171 14.93 -9.77 1.96
N THR A 172 15.25 -8.91 0.98
CA THR A 172 15.13 -7.44 1.13
C THR A 172 14.21 -6.79 0.09
N THR A 173 13.90 -7.50 -1.01
CA THR A 173 13.12 -6.96 -2.14
C THR A 173 11.74 -7.61 -2.18
N GLY A 174 10.69 -6.80 -2.25
CA GLY A 174 9.33 -7.28 -2.43
C GLY A 174 9.16 -7.97 -3.79
N THR A 175 8.10 -8.75 -3.98
CA THR A 175 7.78 -9.38 -5.28
C THR A 175 7.60 -8.37 -6.41
N GLY A 176 7.26 -7.12 -6.07
CA GLY A 176 7.18 -6.00 -7.00
C GLY A 176 8.50 -5.31 -7.34
N GLY A 177 9.62 -5.63 -6.67
CA GLY A 177 10.96 -5.09 -6.97
C GLY A 177 11.48 -3.99 -6.02
N SER A 178 10.70 -3.51 -5.05
CA SER A 178 11.12 -2.44 -4.13
C SER A 178 11.63 -2.95 -2.77
N SER A 179 12.44 -2.15 -2.07
CA SER A 179 12.75 -2.36 -0.64
C SER A 179 11.47 -2.19 0.17
N PHE A 180 10.81 -3.31 0.46
CA PHE A 180 9.42 -3.30 0.92
C PHE A 180 9.25 -2.58 2.25
N MET A 181 10.23 -2.65 3.17
CA MET A 181 10.11 -1.97 4.47
C MET A 181 10.20 -0.45 4.36
N VAL A 182 11.08 0.07 3.51
CA VAL A 182 11.21 1.51 3.28
C VAL A 182 9.93 2.02 2.62
N PHE A 183 9.48 1.32 1.59
CA PHE A 183 8.24 1.62 0.87
C PHE A 183 7.01 1.62 1.80
N LEU A 184 6.81 0.57 2.60
CA LEU A 184 5.65 0.44 3.49
C LEU A 184 5.66 1.48 4.62
N LYS A 185 6.84 1.81 5.18
CA LYS A 185 6.96 2.88 6.18
C LYS A 185 6.69 4.25 5.55
N SER A 186 7.20 4.49 4.35
CA SER A 186 6.97 5.73 3.60
C SER A 186 5.48 5.98 3.35
N THR A 187 4.79 4.99 2.77
CA THR A 187 3.34 5.07 2.52
C THR A 187 2.54 5.30 3.81
N ARG A 188 2.84 4.58 4.90
CA ARG A 188 2.20 4.82 6.20
C ARG A 188 2.44 6.26 6.71
N ASN A 189 3.68 6.74 6.65
CA ASN A 189 4.02 8.08 7.12
C ASN A 189 3.32 9.16 6.31
N ALA A 190 3.22 8.99 4.98
CA ALA A 190 2.48 9.89 4.11
C ALA A 190 0.99 9.97 4.51
N THR A 191 0.34 8.84 4.82
CA THR A 191 -1.04 8.82 5.34
C THR A 191 -1.15 9.59 6.64
N GLN A 192 -0.26 9.33 7.60
CA GLN A 192 -0.31 9.98 8.90
C GLN A 192 -0.18 11.51 8.78
N LYS A 193 0.69 11.97 7.87
CA LYS A 193 0.88 13.40 7.61
C LYS A 193 -0.35 14.09 7.00
N ALA A 194 -1.26 13.33 6.38
CA ALA A 194 -2.45 13.89 5.75
C ALA A 194 -3.55 14.32 6.74
N LEU A 195 -3.46 13.89 8.02
CA LEU A 195 -4.39 14.31 9.08
C LEU A 195 -4.50 15.83 9.16
N ILE A 196 -5.73 16.32 9.31
CA ILE A 196 -6.00 17.72 9.57
C ILE A 196 -5.81 17.95 11.08
N GLN A 197 -4.86 18.81 11.45
CA GLN A 197 -4.71 19.21 12.85
C GLN A 197 -5.84 20.17 13.22
N GLU A 198 -6.56 19.85 14.30
CA GLU A 198 -7.51 20.81 14.88
C GLU A 198 -6.72 22.01 15.41
N ARG A 199 -7.18 23.23 15.08
CA ARG A 199 -6.60 24.42 15.72
C ARG A 199 -6.87 24.33 17.21
N PRO A 200 -5.90 24.67 18.08
CA PRO A 200 -6.18 24.86 19.48
C PRO A 200 -7.33 25.85 19.61
N SER A 201 -8.41 25.48 20.31
CA SER A 201 -9.45 26.43 20.69
C SER A 201 -8.75 27.54 21.46
N ALA A 202 -8.77 28.77 20.94
CA ALA A 202 -8.32 29.93 21.69
C ALA A 202 -9.05 29.90 23.04
N SER A 203 -8.27 29.79 24.11
CA SER A 203 -8.74 29.93 25.48
C SER A 203 -9.58 31.20 25.54
N ARG A 204 -10.85 31.06 25.93
CA ARG A 204 -11.69 32.19 26.32
C ARG A 204 -10.97 32.84 27.50
N GLU A 205 -10.24 33.92 27.24
CA GLU A 205 -9.86 34.86 28.28
C GLU A 205 -11.18 35.41 28.83
N THR A 206 -11.53 34.93 30.02
CA THR A 206 -12.49 35.59 30.89
C THR A 206 -11.87 36.90 31.33
N GLU A 207 -12.30 38.01 30.73
CA GLU A 207 -12.19 39.33 31.34
C GLU A 207 -13.02 39.34 32.62
N ILE A 208 -12.36 39.60 33.75
CA ILE A 208 -12.93 40.15 34.98
C ILE A 208 -12.15 41.44 35.26
#